data_AF-A0A6J6E3D4-F1
#
_entry.id   AF-A0A6J6E3D4-F1
#
_cell.length_a   1.000
_cell.length_b   1.000
_cell.length_c   1.000
_cell.angle_alpha   90.00
_cell.angle_beta   90.00
_cell.angle_gamma   90.00
#
_symmetry.space_group_name_H-M   'P 1'
#
loop_
_entity.id
_entity.type
_entity.pdbx_description
1 polymer ?
#
loop_
_entity_poly.entity_id
_entity_poly.type
_entity_poly.pdbx_seq_one_letter_code
_entity_poly.pdbx_strand_id
1 'polypeptide(L)'
;MLDAHLGGSRPFGLNYWPLPEDDPGVDIPRESIRLVSPDGALVRGLLWTPPHGRTWKTAVILSHPRGDFSVHYAAPLLAAAGYAVLGFSTRFINNDTDCLHESCIVDVETAHAEMKRRGAEAVVLLGNSGGGSLMAMAHAERGIGDGWIGMAAHPGEGVFMLQVIDPSVIDEDDPFSTDPELDMYNPDNGWRPWPQPCSYDPAWLARYRAAQVARVARIDAIANASIEESTVALGRSRGVDSRVDPHAWREWRRRGVFTKYLTIYRTLADPAYLDLSIDPDQRPMGSLFAFPDPFDANYGRGGLARTMTARGWLSTWSGLSSHAKLADTMPRVTVPTLLIHPTADTEIRIWQAKEIVDASGAADRTYIEMAGAPHYLEGHRREALAHAAQWLAARYP
;
A
#
# COMPACT_ATOMS: atom_id res chain seq x y z
N MET A 1 15.35 -9.68 -28.45
CA MET A 1 14.30 -9.75 -27.42
C MET A 1 14.35 -8.46 -26.65
N LEU A 2 13.20 -7.82 -26.42
CA LEU A 2 13.11 -6.66 -25.55
C LEU A 2 13.56 -7.07 -24.14
N ASP A 3 14.26 -6.20 -23.44
CA ASP A 3 14.71 -6.42 -22.07
C ASP A 3 13.49 -6.65 -21.16
N ALA A 4 13.48 -7.76 -20.43
CA ALA A 4 12.38 -8.12 -19.54
C ALA A 4 12.15 -7.06 -18.45
N HIS A 5 13.20 -6.38 -17.99
CA HIS A 5 13.08 -5.30 -17.02
C HIS A 5 12.67 -3.95 -17.62
N LEU A 6 12.60 -3.84 -18.95
CA LEU A 6 12.08 -2.67 -19.68
C LEU A 6 10.77 -3.01 -20.39
N GLY A 7 10.03 -3.99 -19.87
CA GLY A 7 8.70 -4.33 -20.36
C GLY A 7 8.64 -5.26 -21.56
N GLY A 8 9.75 -5.91 -21.92
CA GLY A 8 9.73 -6.94 -22.97
C GLY A 8 8.78 -8.12 -22.70
N SER A 9 8.48 -8.39 -21.43
CA SER A 9 7.43 -9.33 -21.01
C SER A 9 6.95 -8.96 -19.61
N ARG A 10 5.82 -8.26 -19.51
CA ARG A 10 5.22 -7.91 -18.20
C ARG A 10 4.72 -9.17 -17.47
N PRO A 11 5.15 -9.42 -16.23
CA PRO A 11 4.58 -10.50 -15.41
C PRO A 11 3.10 -10.26 -15.11
N PHE A 12 2.33 -11.35 -15.03
CA PHE A 12 0.91 -11.26 -14.68
C PHE A 12 0.71 -10.61 -13.30
N GLY A 13 -0.25 -9.68 -13.20
CA GLY A 13 -0.61 -9.01 -11.95
C GLY A 13 0.34 -7.88 -11.51
N LEU A 14 1.41 -7.59 -12.25
CA LEU A 14 2.36 -6.52 -11.93
C LEU A 14 2.14 -5.31 -12.83
N ASN A 15 1.05 -4.59 -12.62
CA ASN A 15 0.73 -3.43 -13.45
C ASN A 15 1.80 -2.33 -13.32
N TYR A 16 2.48 -2.19 -12.18
CA TYR A 16 3.62 -1.26 -12.01
C TYR A 16 4.93 -1.67 -12.73
N TRP A 17 4.96 -2.83 -13.41
CA TRP A 17 6.12 -3.23 -14.21
C TRP A 17 6.21 -2.34 -15.46
N PRO A 18 7.43 -1.93 -15.90
CA PRO A 18 7.63 -1.22 -17.15
C PRO A 18 6.98 -1.93 -18.33
N LEU A 19 6.47 -1.16 -19.29
CA LEU A 19 6.01 -1.62 -20.61
C LEU A 19 7.03 -1.20 -21.68
N PRO A 20 6.98 -1.75 -22.91
CA PRO A 20 7.91 -1.36 -23.98
C PRO A 20 7.94 0.15 -24.24
N GLU A 21 6.81 0.83 -24.09
CA GLU A 21 6.73 2.29 -24.20
C GLU A 21 7.45 3.04 -23.08
N ASP A 22 7.80 2.40 -21.96
CA ASP A 22 8.56 2.99 -20.84
C ASP A 22 10.08 2.93 -21.06
N ASP A 23 10.55 2.29 -22.13
CA ASP A 23 11.98 2.20 -22.46
C ASP A 23 12.55 3.60 -22.82
N PRO A 24 13.51 4.14 -22.06
CA PRO A 24 14.08 5.46 -22.34
C PRO A 24 14.91 5.50 -23.64
N GLY A 25 15.14 4.38 -24.31
CA GLY A 25 15.91 4.29 -25.56
C GLY A 25 17.42 4.36 -25.36
N VAL A 26 17.88 4.22 -24.12
CA VAL A 26 19.29 4.22 -23.71
C VAL A 26 19.54 3.06 -22.77
N ASP A 27 20.75 2.50 -22.80
CA ASP A 27 21.12 1.40 -21.90
C ASP A 27 21.26 1.91 -20.46
N ILE A 28 20.44 1.37 -19.55
CA ILE A 28 20.42 1.74 -18.14
C ILE A 28 21.14 0.67 -17.31
N PRO A 29 22.31 0.99 -16.71
CA PRO A 29 23.01 0.08 -15.82
C PRO A 29 22.20 -0.24 -14.56
N ARG A 30 22.35 -1.49 -14.10
CA ARG A 30 21.63 -2.04 -12.95
C ARG A 30 22.55 -2.88 -12.07
N GLU A 31 22.42 -2.74 -10.76
CA GLU A 31 23.13 -3.54 -9.77
C GLU A 31 22.13 -4.24 -8.84
N SER A 32 22.32 -5.54 -8.59
CA SER A 32 21.55 -6.25 -7.56
C SER A 32 21.99 -5.80 -6.18
N ILE A 33 21.04 -5.36 -5.36
CA ILE A 33 21.28 -4.91 -3.98
C ILE A 33 20.76 -5.96 -2.99
N ARG A 34 21.56 -6.23 -1.96
CA ARG A 34 21.18 -7.03 -0.79
C ARG A 34 21.73 -6.34 0.46
N LEU A 35 20.84 -5.95 1.35
CA LEU A 35 21.17 -5.27 2.59
C LEU A 35 20.59 -6.07 3.77
N VAL A 36 21.22 -5.94 4.92
CA VAL A 36 20.72 -6.48 6.18
C VAL A 36 20.35 -5.31 7.06
N SER A 37 19.09 -5.22 7.45
CA SER A 37 18.61 -4.17 8.35
C SER A 37 19.21 -4.34 9.75
N PRO A 38 19.18 -3.28 10.61
CA PRO A 38 19.71 -3.37 11.97
C PRO A 38 19.08 -4.48 12.84
N ASP A 39 17.84 -4.88 12.54
CA ASP A 39 17.12 -5.97 13.21
C ASP A 39 17.26 -7.33 12.48
N GLY A 40 18.14 -7.43 11.48
CA GLY A 40 18.55 -8.68 10.85
C GLY A 40 17.68 -9.14 9.67
N ALA A 41 16.74 -8.32 9.20
CA ALA A 41 15.94 -8.64 8.02
C ALA A 41 16.70 -8.37 6.71
N LEU A 42 16.30 -9.09 5.66
CA LEU A 42 16.93 -9.00 4.35
C LEU A 42 16.13 -8.06 3.43
N VAL A 43 16.75 -6.95 3.04
CA VAL A 43 16.22 -6.00 2.05
C VAL A 43 16.89 -6.27 0.70
N ARG A 44 16.09 -6.39 -0.38
CA ARG A 44 16.57 -6.79 -1.71
C ARG A 44 16.00 -5.88 -2.78
N GLY A 45 16.79 -5.56 -3.80
CA GLY A 45 16.33 -4.70 -4.88
C GLY A 45 17.29 -4.59 -6.05
N LEU A 46 16.98 -3.66 -6.94
CA LEU A 46 17.86 -3.24 -8.03
C LEU A 46 18.16 -1.75 -7.88
N LEU A 47 19.44 -1.41 -7.93
CA LEU A 47 19.90 -0.03 -8.09
C LEU A 47 20.08 0.26 -9.58
N TRP A 48 19.27 1.16 -10.10
CA TRP A 48 19.35 1.68 -11.45
C TRP A 48 20.16 2.97 -11.43
N THR A 49 21.18 3.08 -12.27
CA THR A 49 22.04 4.28 -12.31
C THR A 49 21.97 4.98 -13.66
N PRO A 50 22.36 6.27 -13.73
CA PRO A 50 22.36 6.98 -14.99
C PRO A 50 23.22 6.31 -16.07
N PRO A 51 22.82 6.43 -17.35
CA PRO A 51 23.53 5.82 -18.46
C PRO A 51 24.93 6.45 -18.66
N HIS A 52 25.78 5.76 -19.42
CA HIS A 52 27.08 6.25 -19.88
C HIS A 52 28.07 6.63 -18.75
N GLY A 53 27.92 6.04 -17.56
CA GLY A 53 28.80 6.33 -16.42
C GLY A 53 28.62 7.73 -15.82
N ARG A 54 27.49 8.40 -16.11
CA ARG A 54 27.16 9.70 -15.51
C ARG A 54 27.08 9.55 -13.99
N THR A 55 27.79 10.43 -13.29
CA THR A 55 27.74 10.49 -11.82
C THR A 55 26.38 11.02 -11.37
N TRP A 56 25.97 10.61 -10.18
CA TRP A 56 24.71 11.03 -9.56
C TRP A 56 24.98 11.53 -8.14
N LYS A 57 24.20 12.53 -7.74
CA LYS A 57 24.22 13.10 -6.38
C LYS A 57 22.87 12.95 -5.69
N THR A 58 21.80 12.84 -6.47
CA THR A 58 20.45 12.62 -5.98
C THR A 58 20.03 11.17 -6.24
N ALA A 59 19.54 10.51 -5.18
CA ALA A 59 18.96 9.19 -5.22
C ALA A 59 17.44 9.26 -4.99
N VAL A 60 16.69 8.40 -5.66
CA VAL A 60 15.27 8.16 -5.41
C VAL A 60 15.13 6.73 -4.93
N ILE A 61 14.50 6.51 -3.78
CA ILE A 61 14.21 5.16 -3.29
C ILE A 61 12.71 4.91 -3.35
N LEU A 62 12.31 3.72 -3.78
CA LEU A 62 10.91 3.34 -3.93
C LEU A 62 10.67 1.89 -3.51
N SER A 63 9.56 1.68 -2.81
CA SER A 63 9.14 0.39 -2.30
C SER A 63 7.63 0.37 -2.09
N HIS A 64 7.10 -0.83 -1.97
CA HIS A 64 5.72 -1.11 -1.57
C HIS A 64 5.76 -2.08 -0.39
N PRO A 65 4.83 -2.00 0.58
CA PRO A 65 4.84 -2.85 1.76
C PRO A 65 5.03 -4.34 1.47
N ARG A 66 4.47 -4.82 0.34
CA ARG A 66 4.47 -6.24 -0.05
C ARG A 66 4.81 -6.50 -1.52
N GLY A 67 5.01 -5.45 -2.32
CA GLY A 67 5.21 -5.54 -3.77
C GLY A 67 6.67 -5.50 -4.15
N ASP A 68 7.06 -6.21 -5.20
CA ASP A 68 8.41 -6.11 -5.75
C ASP A 68 8.58 -4.84 -6.58
N PHE A 69 9.18 -3.81 -5.98
CA PHE A 69 9.45 -2.54 -6.65
C PHE A 69 10.86 -2.47 -7.27
N SER A 70 11.60 -3.58 -7.30
CA SER A 70 12.93 -3.60 -7.92
C SER A 70 12.89 -3.30 -9.43
N VAL A 71 11.75 -3.56 -10.07
CA VAL A 71 11.49 -3.30 -11.50
C VAL A 71 10.20 -2.50 -11.65
N HIS A 72 10.19 -1.29 -11.09
CA HIS A 72 9.07 -0.36 -11.19
C HIS A 72 9.25 0.57 -12.40
N TYR A 73 8.16 0.95 -13.10
CA TYR A 73 8.19 1.82 -14.29
C TYR A 73 8.95 3.14 -14.11
N ALA A 74 8.96 3.68 -12.89
CA ALA A 74 9.68 4.91 -12.57
C ALA A 74 11.20 4.77 -12.70
N ALA A 75 11.74 3.57 -12.44
CA ALA A 75 13.18 3.36 -12.32
C ALA A 75 13.97 3.64 -13.61
N PRO A 76 13.66 3.05 -14.77
CA PRO A 76 14.40 3.33 -15.99
C PRO A 76 14.27 4.79 -16.46
N LEU A 77 13.09 5.40 -16.29
CA LEU A 77 12.81 6.78 -16.72
C LEU A 77 13.55 7.81 -15.86
N LEU A 78 13.55 7.65 -14.53
CA LEU A 78 14.30 8.55 -13.63
C LEU A 78 15.81 8.32 -13.71
N ALA A 79 16.26 7.08 -13.95
CA ALA A 79 17.67 6.79 -14.21
C ALA A 79 18.15 7.49 -15.49
N ALA A 80 17.38 7.41 -16.57
CA ALA A 80 17.66 8.15 -17.80
C ALA A 80 17.71 9.68 -17.58
N ALA A 81 16.89 10.21 -16.66
CA ALA A 81 16.90 11.63 -16.30
C ALA A 81 18.14 12.06 -15.47
N GLY A 82 18.95 11.11 -14.97
CA GLY A 82 20.21 11.39 -14.27
C GLY A 82 20.20 11.10 -12.77
N TYR A 83 19.18 10.41 -12.25
CA TYR A 83 19.08 10.04 -10.84
C TYR A 83 19.51 8.59 -10.61
N ALA A 84 20.07 8.29 -9.43
CA ALA A 84 20.13 6.90 -8.99
C ALA A 84 18.76 6.49 -8.47
N VAL A 85 18.27 5.31 -8.83
CA VAL A 85 16.96 4.82 -8.40
C VAL A 85 17.10 3.45 -7.77
N LEU A 86 16.84 3.35 -6.46
CA LEU A 86 16.82 2.07 -5.75
C LEU A 86 15.37 1.62 -5.56
N GLY A 87 14.92 0.76 -6.48
CA GLY A 87 13.70 -0.01 -6.30
C GLY A 87 13.98 -1.22 -5.42
N PHE A 88 13.25 -1.37 -4.31
CA PHE A 88 13.50 -2.47 -3.39
C PHE A 88 12.21 -3.07 -2.82
N SER A 89 12.31 -4.33 -2.45
CA SER A 89 11.32 -5.08 -1.71
C SER A 89 11.61 -4.98 -0.21
N THR A 90 10.56 -4.74 0.58
CA THR A 90 10.62 -4.93 2.03
C THR A 90 10.81 -6.41 2.36
N ARG A 91 11.00 -6.72 3.65
CA ARG A 91 11.03 -8.09 4.16
C ARG A 91 9.71 -8.88 3.96
N PHE A 92 8.63 -8.20 3.55
CA PHE A 92 7.28 -8.79 3.41
C PHE A 92 6.83 -8.93 1.94
N ILE A 93 7.75 -8.95 0.98
CA ILE A 93 7.42 -9.29 -0.41
C ILE A 93 6.56 -10.56 -0.47
N ASN A 94 5.37 -10.45 -1.07
CA ASN A 94 4.36 -11.51 -1.20
C ASN A 94 3.89 -12.12 0.14
N ASN A 95 4.08 -11.43 1.27
CA ASN A 95 3.62 -11.86 2.58
C ASN A 95 2.70 -10.80 3.19
N ASP A 96 1.39 -10.95 2.95
CA ASP A 96 0.38 -10.10 3.58
C ASP A 96 0.12 -10.47 5.03
N THR A 97 0.15 -11.77 5.33
CA THR A 97 -0.31 -12.36 6.59
C THR A 97 0.26 -11.72 7.84
N ASP A 98 1.56 -11.42 7.85
CA ASP A 98 2.26 -10.89 9.02
C ASP A 98 2.97 -9.57 8.72
N CYS A 99 2.53 -8.84 7.68
CA CYS A 99 3.12 -7.56 7.31
C CYS A 99 2.93 -6.54 8.44
N LEU A 100 4.04 -5.95 8.89
CA LEU A 100 4.07 -4.88 9.89
C LEU A 100 4.71 -3.63 9.29
N HIS A 101 3.95 -2.54 9.17
CA HIS A 101 4.47 -1.27 8.61
C HIS A 101 5.61 -0.70 9.45
N GLU A 102 5.57 -0.88 10.78
CA GLU A 102 6.64 -0.46 11.69
C GLU A 102 7.97 -1.16 11.39
N SER A 103 7.93 -2.38 10.86
CA SER A 103 9.10 -3.11 10.36
C SER A 103 9.47 -2.69 8.93
N CYS A 104 8.49 -2.45 8.05
CA CYS A 104 8.75 -1.96 6.70
C CYS A 104 9.53 -0.64 6.71
N ILE A 105 9.23 0.30 7.62
CA ILE A 105 9.95 1.58 7.69
C ILE A 105 11.42 1.42 8.13
N VAL A 106 11.78 0.34 8.82
CA VAL A 106 13.19 -0.01 9.10
C VAL A 106 13.90 -0.45 7.82
N ASP A 107 13.20 -1.15 6.93
CA ASP A 107 13.72 -1.54 5.63
C ASP A 107 13.93 -0.31 4.73
N VAL A 108 13.02 0.67 4.79
CA VAL A 108 13.17 1.97 4.10
C VAL A 108 14.39 2.74 4.61
N GLU A 109 14.56 2.85 5.93
CA GLU A 109 15.75 3.46 6.54
C GLU A 109 17.04 2.76 6.10
N THR A 110 17.03 1.44 6.01
CA THR A 110 18.17 0.65 5.54
C THR A 110 18.54 1.00 4.09
N ALA A 111 17.55 1.09 3.19
CA ALA A 111 17.77 1.49 1.81
C ALA A 111 18.26 2.95 1.70
N HIS A 112 17.67 3.86 2.47
CA HIS A 112 18.11 5.26 2.56
C HIS A 112 19.57 5.38 3.00
N ALA A 113 19.96 4.69 4.08
CA ALA A 113 21.32 4.72 4.61
C ALA A 113 22.34 4.19 3.60
N GLU A 114 21.99 3.16 2.81
CA GLU A 114 22.84 2.66 1.74
C GLU A 114 23.07 3.71 0.65
N MET A 115 22.03 4.44 0.24
CA MET A 115 22.18 5.52 -0.74
C MET A 115 23.07 6.65 -0.21
N LYS A 116 22.91 7.05 1.06
CA LYS A 116 23.82 8.03 1.70
C LYS A 116 25.26 7.51 1.75
N ARG A 117 25.48 6.24 2.11
CA ARG A 117 26.82 5.61 2.15
C ARG A 117 27.50 5.60 0.78
N ARG A 118 26.72 5.47 -0.29
CA ARG A 118 27.20 5.52 -1.69
C ARG A 118 27.43 6.93 -2.22
N GLY A 119 27.18 7.97 -1.42
CA GLY A 119 27.50 9.36 -1.75
C GLY A 119 26.31 10.20 -2.20
N ALA A 120 25.06 9.74 -1.99
CA ALA A 120 23.89 10.59 -2.22
C ALA A 120 23.95 11.86 -1.36
N GLU A 121 23.97 13.03 -2.00
CA GLU A 121 23.76 14.32 -1.35
C GLU A 121 22.30 14.47 -0.92
N ALA A 122 21.35 14.03 -1.76
CA ALA A 122 19.92 13.98 -1.46
C ALA A 122 19.32 12.58 -1.72
N VAL A 123 18.38 12.14 -0.88
CA VAL A 123 17.60 10.91 -1.04
C VAL A 123 16.11 11.23 -0.97
N VAL A 124 15.39 11.03 -2.06
CA VAL A 124 13.95 11.30 -2.17
C VAL A 124 13.17 10.00 -2.02
N LEU A 125 12.11 10.03 -1.21
CA LEU A 125 11.22 8.89 -0.99
C LEU A 125 10.07 8.94 -2.00
N LEU A 126 9.97 7.96 -2.89
CA LEU A 126 8.90 7.85 -3.86
C LEU A 126 7.99 6.66 -3.52
N GLY A 127 6.71 6.94 -3.32
CA GLY A 127 5.69 5.94 -3.09
C GLY A 127 4.63 5.91 -4.19
N ASN A 128 4.41 4.74 -4.80
CA ASN A 128 3.25 4.48 -5.66
C ASN A 128 2.24 3.58 -4.94
N SER A 129 0.95 3.89 -5.02
CA SER A 129 -0.11 3.12 -4.33
C SER A 129 0.14 3.05 -2.82
N GLY A 130 0.08 1.87 -2.21
CA GLY A 130 0.43 1.63 -0.79
C GLY A 130 1.88 2.00 -0.43
N GLY A 131 2.76 2.21 -1.42
CA GLY A 131 4.09 2.78 -1.19
C GLY A 131 4.03 4.23 -0.69
N GLY A 132 2.97 4.98 -1.02
CA GLY A 132 2.80 6.37 -0.58
C GLY A 132 2.70 6.50 0.94
N SER A 133 1.78 5.77 1.56
CA SER A 133 1.63 5.69 3.02
C SER A 133 2.88 5.15 3.70
N LEU A 134 3.51 4.12 3.13
CA LEU A 134 4.77 3.58 3.65
C LEU A 134 5.88 4.64 3.69
N MET A 135 6.09 5.35 2.59
CA MET A 135 7.15 6.37 2.51
C MET A 135 6.87 7.58 3.40
N ALA A 136 5.61 8.00 3.53
CA ALA A 136 5.23 9.06 4.44
C ALA A 136 5.44 8.66 5.90
N MET A 137 5.06 7.44 6.28
CA MET A 137 5.31 6.90 7.62
C MET A 137 6.81 6.77 7.90
N ALA A 138 7.60 6.30 6.93
CA ALA A 138 9.05 6.21 7.07
C ALA A 138 9.68 7.58 7.34
N HIS A 139 9.28 8.61 6.61
CA HIS A 139 9.73 9.98 6.87
C HIS A 139 9.31 10.44 8.29
N ALA A 140 8.03 10.31 8.62
CA ALA A 140 7.46 10.81 9.87
C ALA A 140 8.02 10.14 11.14
N GLU A 141 8.37 8.84 11.06
CA GLU A 141 8.84 8.06 12.21
C GLU A 141 10.37 7.91 12.28
N ARG A 142 11.07 8.02 11.14
CA ARG A 142 12.54 7.84 11.08
C ARG A 142 13.30 9.15 10.83
N GLY A 143 12.62 10.22 10.40
CA GLY A 143 13.27 11.50 10.10
C GLY A 143 14.23 11.42 8.90
N ILE A 144 13.92 10.56 7.93
CA ILE A 144 14.74 10.32 6.73
C ILE A 144 14.08 10.89 5.47
N GLY A 145 14.86 11.06 4.41
CA GLY A 145 14.38 11.53 3.12
C GLY A 145 14.32 13.06 3.02
N ASP A 146 14.90 13.59 1.95
CA ASP A 146 15.02 15.03 1.66
C ASP A 146 13.83 15.57 0.85
N GLY A 147 12.96 14.68 0.37
CA GLY A 147 11.75 15.00 -0.38
C GLY A 147 10.81 13.78 -0.42
N TRP A 148 9.53 14.03 -0.68
CA TRP A 148 8.51 12.99 -0.81
C TRP A 148 7.74 13.13 -2.12
N ILE A 149 7.63 12.04 -2.86
CA ILE A 149 6.87 11.94 -4.11
C ILE A 149 5.81 10.86 -3.95
N GLY A 150 4.54 11.23 -4.04
CA GLY A 150 3.41 10.32 -4.17
C GLY A 150 2.99 10.19 -5.62
N MET A 151 2.78 8.96 -6.11
CA MET A 151 2.16 8.68 -7.40
C MET A 151 0.96 7.77 -7.19
N ALA A 152 -0.26 8.21 -7.48
CA ALA A 152 -1.47 7.46 -7.09
C ALA A 152 -1.37 6.99 -5.62
N ALA A 153 -1.00 7.89 -4.71
CA ALA A 153 -0.66 7.53 -3.35
C ALA A 153 -1.92 7.11 -2.58
N HIS A 154 -1.88 5.90 -2.02
CA HIS A 154 -2.98 5.36 -1.23
C HIS A 154 -3.07 6.10 0.12
N PRO A 155 -4.26 6.47 0.64
CA PRO A 155 -4.41 7.06 1.98
C PRO A 155 -3.95 6.17 3.15
N GLY A 156 -3.46 4.94 2.88
CA GLY A 156 -3.21 3.86 3.84
C GLY A 156 -4.08 2.63 3.58
N GLU A 157 -3.50 1.43 3.62
CA GLU A 157 -4.25 0.18 3.32
C GLU A 157 -5.41 -0.07 4.28
N GLY A 158 -5.28 0.32 5.55
CA GLY A 158 -6.39 0.27 6.50
C GLY A 158 -7.52 1.23 6.13
N VAL A 159 -7.20 2.42 5.65
CA VAL A 159 -8.21 3.38 5.16
C VAL A 159 -8.90 2.82 3.92
N PHE A 160 -8.17 2.13 3.03
CA PHE A 160 -8.77 1.39 1.91
C PHE A 160 -9.82 0.41 2.37
N MET A 161 -9.46 -0.40 3.38
CA MET A 161 -10.29 -1.50 3.86
C MET A 161 -11.64 -0.98 4.37
N LEU A 162 -11.69 0.22 4.95
CA LEU A 162 -12.94 0.88 5.36
C LEU A 162 -13.87 1.22 4.18
N GLN A 163 -13.35 1.25 2.95
CA GLN A 163 -14.12 1.51 1.74
C GLN A 163 -14.61 0.23 1.06
N VAL A 164 -13.85 -0.88 1.21
CA VAL A 164 -14.07 -2.10 0.43
C VAL A 164 -14.48 -3.31 1.27
N ILE A 165 -14.41 -3.28 2.59
CA ILE A 165 -14.88 -4.40 3.40
C ILE A 165 -16.40 -4.54 3.26
N ASP A 166 -16.90 -5.76 3.03
CA ASP A 166 -18.33 -6.00 2.91
C ASP A 166 -18.99 -5.96 4.30
N PRO A 167 -19.78 -4.95 4.63
CA PRO A 167 -20.31 -4.82 5.98
C PRO A 167 -21.45 -5.79 6.27
N SER A 168 -21.98 -6.46 5.25
CA SER A 168 -23.17 -7.32 5.41
C SER A 168 -22.83 -8.69 5.99
N VAL A 169 -21.55 -9.03 6.17
CA VAL A 169 -21.14 -10.23 6.90
C VAL A 169 -21.51 -10.09 8.39
N ILE A 170 -22.39 -10.96 8.88
CA ILE A 170 -22.85 -10.97 10.28
C ILE A 170 -21.92 -11.83 11.16
N ASP A 171 -21.53 -13.01 10.66
CA ASP A 171 -20.67 -13.96 11.35
C ASP A 171 -19.34 -14.12 10.60
N GLU A 172 -18.22 -13.86 11.26
CA GLU A 172 -16.89 -13.95 10.63
C GLU A 172 -16.44 -15.41 10.41
N ASP A 173 -17.09 -16.39 11.06
CA ASP A 173 -16.83 -17.82 10.86
C ASP A 173 -17.71 -18.45 9.76
N ASP A 174 -18.71 -17.72 9.24
CA ASP A 174 -19.54 -18.13 8.10
C ASP A 174 -19.52 -17.07 6.98
N PRO A 175 -18.75 -17.27 5.90
CA PRO A 175 -18.61 -16.27 4.83
C PRO A 175 -19.92 -15.99 4.05
N PHE A 176 -20.93 -16.86 4.17
CA PHE A 176 -22.23 -16.66 3.53
C PHE A 176 -23.27 -16.00 4.46
N SER A 177 -22.95 -15.86 5.74
CA SER A 177 -23.76 -15.11 6.69
C SER A 177 -23.91 -13.66 6.22
N THR A 178 -25.14 -13.23 5.96
CA THR A 178 -25.43 -11.99 5.21
C THR A 178 -26.62 -11.26 5.82
N ASP A 179 -26.43 -9.98 6.13
CA ASP A 179 -27.49 -9.02 6.43
C ASP A 179 -28.07 -8.48 5.11
N PRO A 180 -29.31 -8.83 4.74
CA PRO A 180 -29.89 -8.41 3.47
C PRO A 180 -30.10 -6.89 3.37
N GLU A 181 -30.19 -6.16 4.48
CA GLU A 181 -30.35 -4.70 4.48
C GLU A 181 -29.02 -3.97 4.17
N LEU A 182 -27.88 -4.63 4.35
CA LEU A 182 -26.55 -4.10 4.09
C LEU A 182 -25.88 -4.72 2.87
N ASP A 183 -26.45 -5.78 2.28
CA ASP A 183 -25.88 -6.44 1.12
C ASP A 183 -25.96 -5.54 -0.12
N MET A 184 -24.80 -5.02 -0.57
CA MET A 184 -24.71 -4.19 -1.76
C MET A 184 -25.03 -4.93 -3.06
N TYR A 185 -25.09 -6.27 -3.03
CA TYR A 185 -25.43 -7.14 -4.14
C TYR A 185 -26.89 -7.61 -4.11
N ASN A 186 -27.68 -7.15 -3.14
CA ASN A 186 -29.12 -7.36 -3.10
C ASN A 186 -29.83 -6.39 -4.09
N PRO A 187 -30.64 -6.87 -5.06
CA PRO A 187 -31.37 -6.02 -6.00
C PRO A 187 -32.25 -4.94 -5.35
N ASP A 188 -32.77 -5.21 -4.15
CA ASP A 188 -33.62 -4.29 -3.39
C ASP A 188 -32.82 -3.08 -2.85
N ASN A 189 -31.50 -3.22 -2.70
CA ASN A 189 -30.61 -2.14 -2.29
C ASN A 189 -30.05 -1.32 -3.48
N GLY A 190 -30.38 -1.71 -4.72
CA GLY A 190 -29.97 -0.97 -5.93
C GLY A 190 -29.04 -1.73 -6.88
N TRP A 191 -28.62 -2.94 -6.52
CA TRP A 191 -27.72 -3.76 -7.36
C TRP A 191 -28.36 -4.18 -8.68
N ARG A 192 -27.56 -4.21 -9.74
CA ARG A 192 -27.90 -4.75 -11.06
C ARG A 192 -26.77 -5.67 -11.55
N PRO A 193 -27.09 -6.78 -12.25
CA PRO A 193 -26.07 -7.68 -12.77
C PRO A 193 -25.08 -6.97 -13.71
N TRP A 194 -23.79 -7.27 -13.57
CA TRP A 194 -22.74 -6.75 -14.43
C TRP A 194 -23.04 -7.04 -15.93
N PRO A 195 -22.78 -6.10 -16.85
CA PRO A 195 -22.17 -4.77 -16.68
C PRO A 195 -23.19 -3.63 -16.53
N GLN A 196 -24.40 -3.88 -16.02
CA GLN A 196 -25.38 -2.81 -15.82
C GLN A 196 -24.95 -1.92 -14.64
N PRO A 197 -25.01 -0.58 -14.77
CA PRO A 197 -24.71 0.31 -13.66
C PRO A 197 -25.73 0.14 -12.54
N CYS A 198 -25.25 0.19 -11.30
CA CYS A 198 -26.08 0.19 -10.11
C CYS A 198 -26.44 1.63 -9.71
N SER A 199 -27.43 1.78 -8.84
CA SER A 199 -27.73 3.06 -8.19
C SER A 199 -28.14 2.82 -6.75
N TYR A 200 -27.39 3.38 -5.81
CA TYR A 200 -27.61 3.18 -4.38
C TYR A 200 -28.25 4.43 -3.75
N ASP A 201 -29.24 4.22 -2.88
CA ASP A 201 -29.86 5.31 -2.13
C ASP A 201 -28.84 6.01 -1.21
N PRO A 202 -28.75 7.35 -1.18
CA PRO A 202 -27.75 8.05 -0.35
C PRO A 202 -27.88 7.77 1.15
N ALA A 203 -29.10 7.57 1.67
CA ALA A 203 -29.28 7.26 3.08
C ALA A 203 -28.89 5.80 3.37
N TRP A 204 -29.12 4.88 2.44
CA TRP A 204 -28.57 3.51 2.50
C TRP A 204 -27.04 3.52 2.48
N LEU A 205 -26.43 4.28 1.57
CA LEU A 205 -24.96 4.37 1.47
C LEU A 205 -24.34 4.88 2.78
N ALA A 206 -24.96 5.85 3.44
CA ALA A 206 -24.50 6.34 4.74
C ALA A 206 -24.51 5.24 5.82
N ARG A 207 -25.57 4.41 5.86
CA ARG A 207 -25.65 3.25 6.77
C ARG A 207 -24.62 2.18 6.41
N TYR A 208 -24.43 1.91 5.12
CA TYR A 208 -23.44 0.97 4.60
C TYR A 208 -22.03 1.35 5.05
N ARG A 209 -21.61 2.61 4.85
CA ARG A 209 -20.29 3.10 5.29
C ARG A 209 -20.10 3.01 6.79
N ALA A 210 -21.13 3.33 7.59
CA ALA A 210 -21.07 3.16 9.04
C ALA A 210 -20.90 1.70 9.45
N ALA A 211 -21.57 0.78 8.74
CA ALA A 211 -21.46 -0.65 8.99
C ALA A 211 -20.10 -1.23 8.58
N GLN A 212 -19.41 -0.65 7.58
CA GLN A 212 -18.03 -1.04 7.23
C GLN A 212 -17.07 -0.77 8.39
N VAL A 213 -17.19 0.43 8.98
CA VAL A 213 -16.45 0.80 10.20
C VAL A 213 -16.77 -0.15 11.35
N ALA A 214 -18.05 -0.48 11.56
CA ALA A 214 -18.48 -1.38 12.61
C ALA A 214 -17.90 -2.80 12.43
N ARG A 215 -17.83 -3.31 11.19
CA ARG A 215 -17.23 -4.62 10.91
C ARG A 215 -15.73 -4.62 11.20
N VAL A 216 -14.99 -3.60 10.78
CA VAL A 216 -13.57 -3.45 11.13
C VAL A 216 -13.38 -3.43 12.65
N ALA A 217 -14.23 -2.70 13.38
CA ALA A 217 -14.16 -2.66 14.85
C ALA A 217 -14.38 -4.04 15.51
N ARG A 218 -15.25 -4.90 14.95
CA ARG A 218 -15.42 -6.28 15.43
C ARG A 218 -14.16 -7.11 15.21
N ILE A 219 -13.56 -7.02 14.02
CA ILE A 219 -12.32 -7.74 13.70
C ILE A 219 -11.16 -7.25 14.57
N ASP A 220 -11.06 -5.94 14.80
CA ASP A 220 -10.10 -5.34 15.74
C ASP A 220 -10.29 -5.89 17.16
N ALA A 221 -11.52 -6.04 17.64
CA ALA A 221 -11.78 -6.61 18.96
C ALA A 221 -11.29 -8.06 19.06
N ILE A 222 -11.50 -8.88 18.01
CA ILE A 222 -10.98 -10.25 17.94
C ILE A 222 -9.44 -10.27 17.95
N ALA A 223 -8.81 -9.38 17.16
CA ALA A 223 -7.36 -9.26 17.09
C ALA A 223 -6.76 -8.85 18.44
N ASN A 224 -7.30 -7.80 19.06
CA ASN A 224 -6.84 -7.30 20.36
C ASN A 224 -7.01 -8.34 21.47
N ALA A 225 -8.17 -9.01 21.53
CA ALA A 225 -8.40 -10.07 22.52
C ALA A 225 -7.38 -11.22 22.36
N SER A 226 -7.03 -11.60 21.13
CA SER A 226 -5.99 -12.60 20.89
C SER A 226 -4.61 -12.15 21.37
N ILE A 227 -4.24 -10.88 21.16
CA ILE A 227 -2.94 -10.33 21.59
C ILE A 227 -2.90 -10.25 23.13
N GLU A 228 -3.99 -9.83 23.75
CA GLU A 228 -4.10 -9.74 25.21
C GLU A 228 -3.94 -11.13 25.85
N GLU A 229 -4.64 -12.16 25.35
CA GLU A 229 -4.52 -13.52 25.87
C GLU A 229 -3.07 -14.04 25.81
N SER A 230 -2.41 -13.88 24.65
CA SER A 230 -1.02 -14.29 24.48
C SER A 230 -0.07 -13.49 25.38
N THR A 231 -0.29 -12.18 25.54
CA THR A 231 0.54 -11.33 26.40
C THR A 231 0.42 -11.72 27.87
N VAL A 232 -0.80 -11.92 28.37
CA VAL A 232 -1.06 -12.37 29.74
C VAL A 232 -0.44 -13.74 29.99
N ALA A 233 -0.60 -14.68 29.05
CA ALA A 233 -0.03 -16.01 29.16
C ALA A 233 1.51 -15.99 29.16
N LEU A 234 2.14 -15.15 28.33
CA LEU A 234 3.58 -14.99 28.32
C LEU A 234 4.09 -14.40 29.65
N GLY A 235 3.39 -13.41 30.20
CA GLY A 235 3.66 -12.86 31.53
C GLY A 235 3.60 -13.93 32.63
N ARG A 236 2.55 -14.76 32.63
CA ARG A 236 2.43 -15.90 33.57
C ARG A 236 3.56 -16.91 33.39
N SER A 237 3.94 -17.23 32.15
CA SER A 237 5.02 -18.21 31.90
C SER A 237 6.37 -17.76 32.47
N ARG A 238 6.66 -16.46 32.49
CA ARG A 238 7.89 -15.90 33.09
C ARG A 238 7.91 -16.00 34.62
N GLY A 239 6.74 -16.05 35.25
CA GLY A 239 6.60 -16.22 36.70
C GLY A 239 6.70 -17.66 37.18
N VAL A 240 6.78 -18.64 36.28
CA VAL A 240 6.91 -20.07 36.62
C VAL A 240 8.33 -20.55 36.32
N ASP A 241 9.02 -21.09 37.32
CA ASP A 241 10.29 -21.77 37.10
C ASP A 241 10.03 -23.12 36.40
N SER A 242 10.53 -23.25 35.17
CA SER A 242 10.36 -24.43 34.33
C SER A 242 10.98 -25.71 34.91
N ARG A 243 11.92 -25.60 35.85
CA ARG A 243 12.52 -26.74 36.55
C ARG A 243 11.70 -27.20 37.75
N VAL A 244 10.89 -26.30 38.32
CA VAL A 244 10.06 -26.57 39.51
C VAL A 244 8.67 -27.04 39.10
N ASP A 245 8.02 -26.34 38.17
CA ASP A 245 6.71 -26.73 37.62
C ASP A 245 6.72 -26.70 36.09
N PRO A 246 7.27 -27.75 35.45
CA PRO A 246 7.33 -27.85 34.00
C PRO A 246 5.93 -27.92 33.35
N HIS A 247 4.91 -28.38 34.07
CA HIS A 247 3.55 -28.50 33.54
C HIS A 247 2.89 -27.13 33.39
N ALA A 248 2.90 -26.31 34.45
CA ALA A 248 2.36 -24.96 34.39
C ALA A 248 3.17 -24.05 33.46
N TRP A 249 4.50 -24.15 33.49
CA TRP A 249 5.34 -23.39 32.57
C TRP A 249 5.01 -23.73 31.11
N ARG A 250 4.89 -25.02 30.77
CA ARG A 250 4.53 -25.47 29.42
C ARG A 250 3.14 -24.96 29.01
N GLU A 251 2.16 -24.99 29.91
CA GLU A 251 0.79 -24.52 29.65
C GLU A 251 0.76 -23.02 29.33
N TRP A 252 1.37 -22.20 30.18
CA TRP A 252 1.41 -20.76 29.95
C TRP A 252 2.25 -20.40 28.74
N ARG A 253 3.35 -21.13 28.52
CA ARG A 253 4.19 -20.91 27.36
C ARG A 253 3.46 -21.22 26.06
N ARG A 254 2.73 -22.34 25.95
CA ARG A 254 2.01 -22.69 24.71
C ARG A 254 0.94 -21.65 24.36
N ARG A 255 0.25 -21.09 25.35
CA ARG A 255 -0.71 -20.00 25.15
C ARG A 255 0.01 -18.69 24.80
N GLY A 256 1.11 -18.39 25.47
CA GLY A 256 1.87 -17.15 25.25
C GLY A 256 2.56 -17.07 23.88
N VAL A 257 2.90 -18.21 23.27
CA VAL A 257 3.44 -18.26 21.90
C VAL A 257 2.38 -18.54 20.83
N PHE A 258 1.13 -18.82 21.22
CA PHE A 258 0.06 -19.05 20.28
C PHE A 258 -0.21 -17.76 19.49
N THR A 259 -0.35 -17.92 18.18
CA THR A 259 -0.71 -16.83 17.26
C THR A 259 -2.02 -17.21 16.59
N LYS A 260 -3.09 -16.47 16.88
CA LYS A 260 -4.34 -16.61 16.16
C LYS A 260 -4.17 -16.03 14.75
N TYR A 261 -4.58 -16.83 13.76
CA TYR A 261 -4.78 -16.35 12.40
C TYR A 261 -6.26 -15.98 12.23
N LEU A 262 -6.48 -14.79 11.70
CA LEU A 262 -7.77 -14.30 11.23
C LEU A 262 -7.94 -14.75 9.78
N THR A 263 -9.11 -15.28 9.44
CA THR A 263 -9.49 -15.47 8.04
C THR A 263 -10.63 -14.51 7.74
N ILE A 264 -10.40 -13.55 6.85
CA ILE A 264 -11.33 -12.44 6.61
C ILE A 264 -11.90 -12.60 5.21
N TYR A 265 -13.23 -12.72 5.13
CA TYR A 265 -13.94 -12.89 3.87
C TYR A 265 -14.61 -11.60 3.39
N ARG A 266 -14.82 -11.48 2.08
CA ARG A 266 -15.59 -10.39 1.44
C ARG A 266 -15.01 -9.01 1.75
N THR A 267 -13.90 -8.71 1.08
CA THR A 267 -13.07 -7.50 1.27
C THR A 267 -12.94 -6.66 -0.01
N LEU A 268 -13.87 -6.82 -0.97
CA LEU A 268 -13.90 -6.09 -2.24
C LEU A 268 -15.34 -5.67 -2.63
N ALA A 269 -16.00 -4.95 -1.73
CA ALA A 269 -17.39 -4.52 -1.82
C ALA A 269 -17.53 -2.99 -1.61
N ASP A 270 -17.04 -2.21 -2.59
CA ASP A 270 -17.28 -0.76 -2.64
C ASP A 270 -18.43 -0.44 -3.61
N PRO A 271 -19.55 0.16 -3.15
CA PRO A 271 -20.62 0.65 -4.01
C PRO A 271 -20.15 1.55 -5.16
N ALA A 272 -19.07 2.32 -4.97
CA ALA A 272 -18.51 3.22 -5.98
C ALA A 272 -17.87 2.50 -7.18
N TYR A 273 -17.66 1.17 -7.10
CA TYR A 273 -17.27 0.34 -8.23
C TYR A 273 -18.40 0.16 -9.24
N LEU A 274 -19.67 0.20 -8.80
CA LEU A 274 -20.83 -0.10 -9.63
C LEU A 274 -21.75 1.10 -9.85
N ASP A 275 -21.63 2.15 -9.03
CA ASP A 275 -22.38 3.40 -9.13
C ASP A 275 -21.41 4.58 -9.27
N LEU A 276 -21.25 5.07 -10.51
CA LEU A 276 -20.36 6.19 -10.84
C LEU A 276 -20.90 7.56 -10.39
N SER A 277 -22.10 7.63 -9.83
CA SER A 277 -22.60 8.87 -9.21
C SER A 277 -22.00 9.10 -7.82
N ILE A 278 -21.45 8.06 -7.18
CA ILE A 278 -20.71 8.15 -5.93
C ILE A 278 -19.30 8.66 -6.26
N ASP A 279 -18.87 9.78 -5.67
CA ASP A 279 -17.57 10.41 -5.93
C ASP A 279 -17.26 10.57 -7.43
N PRO A 280 -18.03 11.35 -8.20
CA PRO A 280 -17.93 11.39 -9.66
C PRO A 280 -16.53 11.86 -10.13
N ASP A 281 -15.89 11.04 -10.96
CA ASP A 281 -14.58 11.31 -11.59
C ASP A 281 -14.49 10.64 -12.98
N GLN A 282 -13.28 10.43 -13.52
CA GLN A 282 -13.07 9.87 -14.86
C GLN A 282 -12.90 8.34 -14.87
N ARG A 283 -13.09 7.67 -13.73
CA ARG A 283 -12.85 6.23 -13.64
C ARG A 283 -13.88 5.43 -14.45
N PRO A 284 -13.48 4.29 -15.03
CA PRO A 284 -14.45 3.31 -15.52
C PRO A 284 -15.15 2.63 -14.33
N MET A 285 -16.34 2.07 -14.60
CA MET A 285 -16.99 1.14 -13.67
C MET A 285 -16.09 -0.09 -13.44
N GLY A 286 -16.02 -0.56 -12.19
CA GLY A 286 -15.17 -1.66 -11.75
C GLY A 286 -14.04 -1.23 -10.81
N SER A 287 -13.05 -2.10 -10.68
CA SER A 287 -11.91 -1.97 -9.75
C SER A 287 -10.68 -2.65 -10.36
N LEU A 288 -9.47 -2.22 -9.98
CA LEU A 288 -8.26 -2.99 -10.36
C LEU A 288 -8.13 -4.30 -9.59
N PHE A 289 -8.77 -4.40 -8.42
CA PHE A 289 -8.75 -5.60 -7.58
C PHE A 289 -9.95 -6.51 -7.85
N ALA A 290 -10.99 -6.00 -8.51
CA ALA A 290 -12.26 -6.69 -8.71
C ALA A 290 -12.68 -6.71 -10.20
N PHE A 291 -12.06 -7.61 -10.99
CA PHE A 291 -12.26 -7.69 -12.45
C PHE A 291 -12.76 -9.07 -12.92
N PRO A 292 -13.66 -9.13 -13.93
CA PRO A 292 -14.42 -8.00 -14.49
C PRO A 292 -15.62 -7.60 -13.64
N ASP A 293 -16.14 -8.51 -12.83
CA ASP A 293 -17.32 -8.30 -11.99
C ASP A 293 -16.90 -8.17 -10.51
N PRO A 294 -17.17 -7.02 -9.85
CA PRO A 294 -16.95 -6.86 -8.42
C PRO A 294 -17.62 -7.93 -7.55
N PHE A 295 -18.76 -8.48 -7.97
CA PHE A 295 -19.43 -9.58 -7.27
C PHE A 295 -18.50 -10.81 -7.13
N ASP A 296 -17.91 -11.24 -8.24
CA ASP A 296 -17.03 -12.41 -8.29
C ASP A 296 -15.77 -12.21 -7.44
N ALA A 297 -15.23 -10.99 -7.36
CA ALA A 297 -14.04 -10.72 -6.59
C ALA A 297 -14.29 -10.71 -5.08
N ASN A 298 -15.45 -10.19 -4.67
CA ASN A 298 -15.84 -10.12 -3.26
C ASN A 298 -16.03 -11.52 -2.65
N TYR A 299 -16.75 -12.39 -3.36
CA TYR A 299 -16.95 -13.78 -2.94
C TYR A 299 -15.80 -14.73 -3.32
N GLY A 300 -15.01 -14.35 -4.32
CA GLY A 300 -13.93 -15.16 -4.86
C GLY A 300 -12.61 -15.04 -4.12
N ARG A 301 -11.57 -15.58 -4.77
CA ARG A 301 -10.21 -15.67 -4.21
C ARG A 301 -9.44 -14.35 -4.14
N GLY A 302 -9.94 -13.30 -4.78
CA GLY A 302 -9.21 -12.03 -5.00
C GLY A 302 -9.15 -11.09 -3.81
N GLY A 303 -9.93 -11.33 -2.76
CA GLY A 303 -10.01 -10.43 -1.60
C GLY A 303 -8.68 -10.21 -0.88
N LEU A 304 -8.49 -8.98 -0.42
CA LEU A 304 -7.34 -8.51 0.35
C LEU A 304 -7.41 -8.98 1.82
N ALA A 305 -6.29 -8.99 2.52
CA ALA A 305 -6.21 -9.33 3.95
C ALA A 305 -6.81 -10.70 4.30
N ARG A 306 -6.79 -11.66 3.37
CA ARG A 306 -7.53 -12.92 3.49
C ARG A 306 -7.15 -13.72 4.74
N THR A 307 -5.86 -13.85 4.99
CA THR A 307 -5.32 -14.58 6.13
C THR A 307 -4.33 -13.66 6.81
N MET A 308 -4.58 -13.30 8.06
CA MET A 308 -3.78 -12.32 8.80
C MET A 308 -3.42 -12.84 10.18
N THR A 309 -2.24 -12.51 10.70
CA THR A 309 -2.03 -12.50 12.15
C THR A 309 -2.79 -11.32 12.76
N ALA A 310 -3.11 -11.39 14.05
CA ALA A 310 -3.74 -10.27 14.76
C ALA A 310 -2.93 -8.96 14.64
N ARG A 311 -1.59 -9.06 14.70
CA ARG A 311 -0.71 -7.89 14.57
C ARG A 311 -0.64 -7.38 13.13
N GLY A 312 -0.57 -8.28 12.15
CA GLY A 312 -0.58 -7.90 10.74
C GLY A 312 -1.86 -7.13 10.37
N TRP A 313 -3.02 -7.59 10.84
CA TRP A 313 -4.28 -6.88 10.65
C TRP A 313 -4.25 -5.48 11.24
N LEU A 314 -3.90 -5.35 12.53
CA LEU A 314 -3.90 -4.06 13.23
C LEU A 314 -2.86 -3.07 12.66
N SER A 315 -1.71 -3.57 12.20
CA SER A 315 -0.64 -2.74 11.62
C SER A 315 -0.95 -2.30 10.19
N THR A 316 -1.56 -3.16 9.37
CA THR A 316 -1.74 -2.90 7.92
C THR A 316 -3.18 -2.54 7.54
N TRP A 317 -4.15 -3.39 7.87
CA TRP A 317 -5.48 -3.43 7.21
C TRP A 317 -6.63 -2.93 8.07
N SER A 318 -6.43 -2.74 9.38
CA SER A 318 -7.41 -2.03 10.20
C SER A 318 -7.33 -0.54 9.93
N GLY A 319 -8.39 0.04 9.35
CA GLY A 319 -8.50 1.50 9.22
C GLY A 319 -8.76 2.24 10.52
N LEU A 320 -8.96 1.53 11.62
CA LEU A 320 -9.14 2.10 12.96
C LEU A 320 -7.84 2.08 13.77
N SER A 321 -6.95 1.12 13.50
CA SER A 321 -5.76 0.88 14.31
C SER A 321 -4.44 1.18 13.59
N SER A 322 -4.37 1.04 12.26
CA SER A 322 -3.10 1.19 11.52
C SER A 322 -2.54 2.60 11.59
N HIS A 323 -1.24 2.71 11.87
CA HIS A 323 -0.50 3.97 11.84
C HIS A 323 -0.06 4.39 10.43
N ALA A 324 -0.20 3.51 9.43
CA ALA A 324 0.16 3.79 8.04
C ALA A 324 -0.94 4.58 7.30
N LYS A 325 -1.41 5.66 7.92
CA LYS A 325 -2.49 6.51 7.43
C LYS A 325 -1.95 7.87 7.03
N LEU A 326 -2.18 8.27 5.78
CA LEU A 326 -1.65 9.54 5.25
C LEU A 326 -2.21 10.75 5.99
N ALA A 327 -3.46 10.73 6.42
CA ALA A 327 -4.03 11.82 7.22
C ALA A 327 -3.24 12.10 8.52
N ASP A 328 -2.63 11.06 9.11
CA ASP A 328 -1.90 11.17 10.39
C ASP A 328 -0.40 11.40 10.19
N THR A 329 0.14 11.00 9.03
CA THR A 329 1.58 11.05 8.73
C THR A 329 1.95 12.30 7.92
N MET A 330 1.13 12.70 6.95
CA MET A 330 1.41 13.86 6.08
C MET A 330 1.61 15.18 6.83
N PRO A 331 0.93 15.48 7.96
CA PRO A 331 1.24 16.69 8.74
C PRO A 331 2.69 16.75 9.26
N ARG A 332 3.36 15.59 9.37
CA ARG A 332 4.77 15.48 9.78
C ARG A 332 5.74 15.42 8.59
N VAL A 333 5.23 15.28 7.36
CA VAL A 333 6.03 15.37 6.14
C VAL A 333 6.25 16.84 5.81
N THR A 334 7.36 17.39 6.29
CA THR A 334 7.71 18.84 6.17
C THR A 334 8.69 19.14 5.05
N VAL A 335 9.22 18.11 4.40
CA VAL A 335 10.11 18.21 3.23
C VAL A 335 9.33 18.51 1.93
N PRO A 336 9.97 19.06 0.88
CA PRO A 336 9.31 19.29 -0.40
C PRO A 336 8.50 18.07 -0.86
N THR A 337 7.25 18.33 -1.23
CA THR A 337 6.24 17.30 -1.50
C THR A 337 5.66 17.45 -2.90
N LEU A 338 5.67 16.36 -3.67
CA LEU A 338 4.99 16.24 -4.96
C LEU A 338 3.96 15.12 -4.89
N LEU A 339 2.72 15.39 -5.31
CA LEU A 339 1.70 14.37 -5.54
C LEU A 339 1.25 14.40 -7.00
N ILE A 340 1.41 13.28 -7.71
CA ILE A 340 0.88 13.06 -9.05
C ILE A 340 -0.28 12.06 -8.96
N HIS A 341 -1.48 12.46 -9.34
CA HIS A 341 -2.69 11.67 -9.15
C HIS A 341 -3.40 11.35 -10.49
N PRO A 342 -3.58 10.06 -10.84
CA PRO A 342 -4.43 9.65 -11.96
C PRO A 342 -5.90 9.92 -11.68
N THR A 343 -6.59 10.56 -12.63
CA THR A 343 -8.01 10.94 -12.46
C THR A 343 -9.01 9.86 -12.90
N ALA A 344 -8.54 8.80 -13.58
CA ALA A 344 -9.31 7.59 -13.89
C ALA A 344 -8.91 6.39 -13.02
N ASP A 345 -8.36 6.67 -11.83
CA ASP A 345 -8.04 5.67 -10.82
C ASP A 345 -9.33 5.02 -10.27
N THR A 346 -9.34 3.70 -10.17
CA THR A 346 -10.52 2.95 -9.71
C THR A 346 -10.56 2.79 -8.19
N GLU A 347 -9.49 3.10 -7.47
CA GLU A 347 -9.39 2.91 -6.02
C GLU A 347 -9.21 4.19 -5.24
N ILE A 348 -8.43 5.12 -5.76
CA ILE A 348 -8.11 6.37 -5.06
C ILE A 348 -8.91 7.49 -5.70
N ARG A 349 -9.76 8.15 -4.93
CA ARG A 349 -10.59 9.25 -5.42
C ARG A 349 -9.83 10.57 -5.43
N ILE A 350 -10.23 11.47 -6.32
CA ILE A 350 -9.64 12.81 -6.47
C ILE A 350 -9.67 13.60 -5.15
N TRP A 351 -10.75 13.48 -4.38
CA TRP A 351 -10.86 14.18 -3.09
C TRP A 351 -9.85 13.66 -2.06
N GLN A 352 -9.55 12.35 -2.06
CA GLN A 352 -8.55 11.76 -1.17
C GLN A 352 -7.14 12.26 -1.52
N ALA A 353 -6.83 12.39 -2.82
CA ALA A 353 -5.57 12.98 -3.26
C ALA A 353 -5.42 14.45 -2.79
N LYS A 354 -6.51 15.22 -2.85
CA LYS A 354 -6.54 16.61 -2.34
C LYS A 354 -6.34 16.66 -0.83
N GLU A 355 -7.01 15.81 -0.06
CA GLU A 355 -6.81 15.70 1.38
C GLU A 355 -5.35 15.40 1.76
N ILE A 356 -4.68 14.52 1.03
CA ILE A 356 -3.25 14.20 1.25
C ILE A 356 -2.37 15.45 1.09
N VAL A 357 -2.61 16.25 0.05
CA VAL A 357 -1.85 17.49 -0.22
C VAL A 357 -2.15 18.57 0.81
N ASP A 358 -3.43 18.72 1.16
CA ASP A 358 -3.88 19.71 2.13
C ASP A 358 -3.35 19.40 3.54
N ALA A 359 -3.27 18.11 3.89
CA ALA A 359 -2.71 17.64 5.16
C ALA A 359 -1.17 17.68 5.22
N SER A 360 -0.48 17.85 4.09
CA SER A 360 0.99 17.89 4.06
C SER A 360 1.54 19.04 4.91
N GLY A 361 2.49 18.72 5.80
CA GLY A 361 3.23 19.69 6.60
C GLY A 361 4.28 20.49 5.81
N ALA A 362 4.43 20.22 4.51
CA ALA A 362 5.44 20.85 3.67
C ALA A 362 5.04 22.28 3.27
N ALA A 363 6.01 23.20 3.30
CA ALA A 363 5.81 24.54 2.75
C ALA A 363 5.82 24.54 1.21
N ASP A 364 6.64 23.68 0.60
CA ASP A 364 6.75 23.49 -0.83
C ASP A 364 5.95 22.24 -1.25
N ARG A 365 4.77 22.48 -1.84
CA ARG A 365 3.81 21.45 -2.26
C ARG A 365 3.46 21.63 -3.73
N THR A 366 3.54 20.55 -4.49
CA THR A 366 3.11 20.49 -5.89
C THR A 366 2.09 19.36 -6.05
N TYR A 367 0.94 19.66 -6.66
CA TYR A 367 -0.11 18.68 -6.98
C TYR A 367 -0.40 18.69 -8.47
N ILE A 368 -0.39 17.52 -9.10
CA ILE A 368 -0.62 17.34 -10.53
C ILE A 368 -1.69 16.26 -10.72
N GLU A 369 -2.80 16.61 -11.35
CA GLU A 369 -3.82 15.66 -11.81
C GLU A 369 -3.47 15.19 -13.23
N MET A 370 -3.46 13.87 -13.45
CA MET A 370 -3.23 13.25 -14.75
C MET A 370 -4.58 12.84 -15.35
N ALA A 371 -5.08 13.67 -16.28
CA ALA A 371 -6.37 13.47 -16.94
C ALA A 371 -6.43 12.10 -17.64
N GLY A 372 -7.45 11.29 -17.36
CA GLY A 372 -7.70 9.99 -17.99
C GLY A 372 -6.70 8.88 -17.65
N ALA A 373 -5.68 9.16 -16.82
CA ALA A 373 -4.68 8.17 -16.48
C ALA A 373 -5.23 7.12 -15.49
N PRO A 374 -4.91 5.82 -15.66
CA PRO A 374 -5.28 4.77 -14.71
C PRO A 374 -4.32 4.74 -13.51
N HIS A 375 -4.62 3.89 -12.51
CA HIS A 375 -3.87 3.77 -11.25
C HIS A 375 -2.35 3.64 -11.40
N TYR A 376 -1.87 2.83 -12.35
CA TYR A 376 -0.43 2.64 -12.62
C TYR A 376 0.07 3.43 -13.84
N LEU A 377 -0.68 4.46 -14.22
CA LEU A 377 -0.33 5.45 -15.23
C LEU A 377 -0.02 4.86 -16.62
N GLU A 378 -0.49 3.66 -16.97
CA GLU A 378 -0.31 3.10 -18.30
C GLU A 378 -0.70 4.11 -19.39
N GLY A 379 0.14 4.27 -20.42
CA GLY A 379 0.01 5.29 -21.46
C GLY A 379 0.45 6.71 -21.05
N HIS A 380 0.66 6.99 -19.76
CA HIS A 380 0.94 8.33 -19.21
C HIS A 380 2.26 8.41 -18.40
N ARG A 381 2.94 7.27 -18.19
CA ARG A 381 4.17 7.18 -17.36
C ARG A 381 5.27 8.16 -17.76
N ARG A 382 5.56 8.31 -19.06
CA ARG A 382 6.61 9.24 -19.51
C ARG A 382 6.32 10.68 -19.10
N GLU A 383 5.08 11.13 -19.24
CA GLU A 383 4.65 12.47 -18.83
C GLU A 383 4.75 12.63 -17.31
N ALA A 384 4.21 11.66 -16.57
CA ALA A 384 4.27 11.67 -15.10
C ALA A 384 5.72 11.70 -14.56
N LEU A 385 6.62 10.92 -15.15
CA LEU A 385 8.03 10.90 -14.74
C LEU A 385 8.82 12.10 -15.27
N ALA A 386 8.39 12.74 -16.36
CA ALA A 386 8.93 14.03 -16.77
C ALA A 386 8.60 15.12 -15.73
N HIS A 387 7.37 15.15 -15.19
CA HIS A 387 7.01 16.03 -14.09
C HIS A 387 7.85 15.77 -12.84
N ALA A 388 8.02 14.50 -12.45
CA ALA A 388 8.86 14.13 -11.31
C ALA A 388 10.33 14.56 -11.53
N ALA A 389 10.90 14.30 -12.71
CA ALA A 389 12.27 14.69 -13.03
C ALA A 389 12.46 16.22 -13.04
N GLN A 390 11.52 16.98 -13.59
CA GLN A 390 11.54 18.44 -13.56
C GLN A 390 11.47 18.97 -12.13
N TRP A 391 10.60 18.37 -11.29
CA TRP A 391 10.46 18.73 -9.89
C TRP A 391 11.73 18.45 -9.09
N LEU A 392 12.38 17.31 -9.34
CA LEU A 392 13.66 16.94 -8.73
C LEU A 392 14.78 17.89 -9.16
N ALA A 393 14.92 18.18 -10.45
CA ALA A 393 15.98 19.03 -11.00
C ALA A 393 15.94 20.48 -10.46
N ALA A 394 14.76 20.96 -10.08
CA ALA A 394 14.61 22.28 -9.48
C ALA A 394 15.08 22.36 -8.01
N ARG A 395 15.27 21.22 -7.34
CA ARG A 395 15.44 21.14 -5.88
C ARG A 395 16.72 20.45 -5.42
N TYR A 396 17.22 19.51 -6.22
CA TYR A 396 18.32 18.64 -5.84
C TYR A 396 19.40 18.60 -6.93
N PRO A 397 20.67 18.37 -6.54
CA PRO A 397 21.83 18.40 -7.45
C PRO A 397 21.94 17.19 -8.39
#